data_AF-A0A1S0TU68-F1
#
_entry.id   AF-A0A1S0TU68-F1
#
_cell.length_a   1.000
_cell.length_b   1.000
_cell.length_c   1.000
_cell.angle_alpha   90.00
_cell.angle_beta   90.00
_cell.angle_gamma   90.00
#
_symmetry.space_group_name_H-M   'P 1'
#
loop_
_entity.id
_entity.type
_entity.pdbx_description
1 polymer ?
#
loop_
_entity_poly.entity_id
_entity_poly.type
_entity_poly.pdbx_seq_one_letter_code
_entity_poly.pdbx_strand_id
1 'polypeptide(L)'
;MNKTLSLLLVITVFVPVSYSITCYKGFQIIQGQIFGTETEECENETAYCYNMTAEAALIFKIMKAGCSTYRCMLAANVCRSMTFQGVPVSFCCCNEHDLCNYSRE
;
A
#
# COMPACT_ATOMS: atom_id res chain seq x y z
N MET A 1 -45.66 -15.29 -40.00
CA MET A 1 -44.21 -15.08 -40.22
C MET A 1 -43.92 -13.62 -39.90
N ASN A 2 -43.27 -13.35 -38.76
CA ASN A 2 -42.38 -12.20 -38.50
C ASN A 2 -41.97 -12.20 -37.00
N LYS A 3 -41.07 -13.15 -36.71
CA LYS A 3 -40.35 -13.31 -35.44
C LYS A 3 -39.13 -12.38 -35.41
N THR A 4 -39.36 -11.09 -35.31
CA THR A 4 -38.31 -10.14 -34.96
C THR A 4 -38.84 -9.35 -33.77
N LEU A 5 -39.18 -10.01 -32.66
CA LEU A 5 -38.24 -10.14 -31.52
C LEU A 5 -37.07 -9.17 -31.70
N SER A 6 -37.39 -7.89 -31.51
CA SER A 6 -36.44 -6.82 -31.27
C SER A 6 -35.73 -7.18 -29.97
N LEU A 7 -34.76 -8.08 -30.10
CA LEU A 7 -33.90 -8.57 -29.06
C LEU A 7 -33.01 -7.37 -28.73
N LEU A 8 -33.44 -6.58 -27.75
CA LEU A 8 -32.62 -5.63 -27.01
C LEU A 8 -31.47 -6.43 -26.40
N LEU A 9 -30.45 -6.69 -27.22
CA LEU A 9 -29.21 -7.32 -26.85
C LEU A 9 -28.39 -6.23 -26.14
N VAL A 10 -28.81 -5.89 -24.93
CA VAL A 10 -28.02 -5.10 -24.00
C VAL A 10 -26.85 -6.00 -23.61
N ILE A 11 -25.77 -5.92 -24.38
CA ILE A 11 -24.48 -6.47 -23.98
C ILE A 11 -24.01 -5.60 -22.81
N THR A 12 -24.38 -5.98 -21.59
CA THR A 12 -23.69 -5.49 -20.40
C THR A 12 -22.26 -5.99 -20.47
N VAL A 13 -21.38 -5.14 -20.99
CA VAL A 13 -19.94 -5.32 -20.90
C VAL A 13 -19.59 -5.24 -19.41
N PHE A 14 -19.34 -6.39 -18.79
CA PHE A 14 -18.74 -6.45 -17.46
C PHE A 14 -17.28 -6.03 -17.60
N VAL A 15 -17.00 -4.73 -17.48
CA VAL A 15 -15.63 -4.25 -17.35
C VAL A 15 -15.15 -4.68 -15.96
N PRO A 16 -14.06 -5.47 -15.84
CA PRO A 16 -13.48 -5.73 -14.53
C PRO A 16 -13.04 -4.39 -13.96
N VAL A 17 -13.64 -4.00 -12.82
CA VAL A 17 -13.20 -2.82 -12.09
C VAL A 17 -11.91 -3.22 -11.39
N SER A 18 -10.78 -2.85 -11.98
CA SER A 18 -9.47 -2.94 -11.33
C SER A 18 -9.41 -1.89 -10.23
N TYR A 19 -9.43 -2.35 -8.98
CA TYR A 19 -9.20 -1.47 -7.83
C TYR A 19 -7.71 -1.44 -7.54
N SER A 20 -7.04 -0.36 -7.96
CA SER A 20 -5.72 0.01 -7.47
C SER A 20 -5.88 0.80 -6.17
N ILE A 21 -4.96 0.58 -5.23
CA ILE A 21 -4.88 1.35 -3.98
C ILE A 21 -3.81 2.42 -4.13
N THR A 22 -4.06 3.61 -3.60
CA THR A 22 -3.08 4.68 -3.53
C THR A 22 -2.36 4.63 -2.19
N CYS A 23 -1.04 4.72 -2.17
CA CYS A 23 -0.22 4.67 -0.96
C CYS A 23 0.67 5.90 -0.82
N TYR A 24 1.04 6.26 0.41
CA TYR A 24 2.17 7.16 0.61
C TYR A 24 3.46 6.47 0.19
N LYS A 25 4.35 7.24 -0.44
CA LYS A 25 5.71 6.79 -0.76
C LYS A 25 6.74 7.76 -0.24
N GLY A 26 7.97 7.24 -0.15
CA GLY A 26 9.13 8.06 0.13
C GLY A 26 10.11 7.40 1.06
N PHE A 27 11.13 8.16 1.41
CA PHE A 27 12.21 7.74 2.28
C PHE A 27 12.70 8.91 3.13
N GLN A 28 12.89 8.67 4.42
CA GLN A 28 13.38 9.63 5.40
C GLN A 28 14.49 8.97 6.22
N ILE A 29 15.53 9.74 6.59
CA ILE A 29 16.65 9.27 7.42
C ILE A 29 16.69 10.01 8.76
N ILE A 30 16.33 11.29 8.76
CA ILE A 30 16.51 12.18 9.90
C ILE A 30 15.14 12.55 10.47
N GLN A 31 15.00 12.46 11.79
CA GLN A 31 13.79 12.89 12.48
C GLN A 31 13.51 14.38 12.20
N GLY A 32 12.28 14.71 11.78
CA GLY A 32 11.85 16.07 11.44
C GLY A 32 11.87 16.44 9.94
N GLN A 33 12.36 15.55 9.07
CA GLN A 33 12.08 15.68 7.64
C GLN A 33 10.60 15.37 7.36
N ILE A 34 10.02 16.06 6.38
CA ILE A 34 8.65 15.83 5.94
C ILE A 34 8.60 14.49 5.19
N PHE A 35 7.72 13.60 5.60
CA PHE A 35 7.49 12.29 5.00
C PHE A 35 5.99 12.07 4.78
N GLY A 36 5.64 11.32 3.73
CA GLY A 36 4.24 11.07 3.39
C GLY A 36 3.55 12.24 2.68
N THR A 37 4.28 13.07 1.93
CA THR A 37 3.67 14.09 1.05
C THR A 37 3.50 13.61 -0.38
N GLU A 38 4.24 12.57 -0.77
CA GLU A 38 4.15 11.98 -2.10
C GLU A 38 3.34 10.69 -2.04
N THR A 39 2.62 10.42 -3.13
CA THR A 39 1.81 9.22 -3.28
C THR A 39 2.18 8.45 -4.54
N GLU A 40 1.79 7.19 -4.58
CA GLU A 40 1.79 6.35 -5.78
C GLU A 40 0.53 5.50 -5.82
N GLU A 41 0.04 5.28 -7.03
CA GLU A 41 -0.99 4.30 -7.31
C GLU A 41 -0.32 2.93 -7.51
N CYS A 42 -0.76 1.90 -6.78
CA CYS A 42 -0.15 0.59 -6.89
C CYS A 42 -0.56 -0.10 -8.20
N GLU A 43 0.42 -0.61 -8.94
CA GLU A 43 0.21 -1.30 -10.22
C GLU A 43 -0.55 -2.64 -10.10
N ASN A 44 -0.54 -3.26 -8.91
CA ASN A 44 -1.14 -4.58 -8.69
C ASN A 44 -2.37 -4.48 -7.79
N GLU A 45 -3.47 -5.13 -8.18
CA GLU A 45 -4.72 -5.20 -7.38
C GLU A 45 -4.53 -5.94 -6.04
N THR A 46 -3.47 -6.75 -5.93
CA THR A 46 -3.10 -7.46 -4.69
C THR A 46 -2.05 -6.72 -3.86
N ALA A 47 -1.70 -5.49 -4.24
CA ALA A 47 -0.71 -4.70 -3.53
C ALA A 47 -1.23 -4.24 -2.18
N TYR A 48 -0.29 -4.03 -1.27
CA TYR A 48 -0.51 -3.40 0.02
C TYR A 48 0.31 -2.12 0.08
N CYS A 49 -0.19 -1.13 0.79
CA CYS A 49 0.64 -0.04 1.26
C CYS A 49 1.50 -0.56 2.41
N TYR A 50 2.80 -0.30 2.37
CA TYR A 50 3.71 -0.63 3.46
C TYR A 50 4.33 0.62 4.07
N ASN A 51 4.69 0.51 5.35
CA ASN A 51 5.54 1.44 6.06
C ASN A 51 6.60 0.65 6.85
N MET A 52 7.86 1.02 6.67
CA MET A 52 9.00 0.48 7.39
C MET A 52 9.62 1.61 8.20
N THR A 53 9.79 1.40 9.50
CA THR A 53 10.50 2.33 10.40
C THR A 53 11.64 1.59 11.09
N ALA A 54 12.82 2.20 11.13
CA ALA A 54 13.96 1.72 11.89
C ALA A 54 14.55 2.87 12.71
N GLU A 55 14.74 2.65 14.00
CA GLU A 55 15.27 3.66 14.91
C GLU A 55 16.70 3.29 15.30
N ALA A 56 17.68 3.95 14.68
CA ALA A 56 19.09 3.77 14.95
C ALA A 56 19.61 4.95 15.78
N ALA A 57 19.91 4.72 17.06
CA ALA A 57 20.28 5.77 18.01
C ALA A 57 19.19 6.87 18.17
N LEU A 58 19.47 7.90 18.98
CA LEU A 58 18.46 8.90 19.38
C LEU A 58 17.99 9.84 18.25
N ILE A 59 18.71 9.92 17.12
CA ILE A 59 18.50 10.95 16.08
C ILE A 59 18.19 10.36 14.70
N PHE A 60 18.56 9.10 14.41
CA PHE A 60 18.32 8.50 13.09
C PHE A 60 17.04 7.66 13.11
N LYS A 61 15.94 8.26 12.62
CA LYS A 61 14.69 7.57 12.33
C LYS A 61 14.62 7.35 10.81
N ILE A 62 14.87 6.12 10.40
CA ILE A 62 14.77 5.72 8.99
C ILE A 62 13.34 5.30 8.73
N MET A 63 12.66 5.96 7.79
CA MET A 63 11.31 5.59 7.36
C MET A 63 11.29 5.34 5.86
N LYS A 64 10.57 4.30 5.42
CA LYS A 64 10.35 3.99 4.02
C LYS A 64 8.91 3.53 3.81
N ALA A 65 8.24 4.08 2.80
CA ALA A 65 6.87 3.72 2.46
C ALA A 65 6.70 3.52 0.95
N GLY A 66 5.65 2.78 0.57
CA GLY A 66 5.22 2.60 -0.82
C GLY A 66 4.27 1.41 -0.99
N CYS A 67 4.20 0.90 -2.21
CA CYS A 67 3.42 -0.28 -2.60
C CYS A 67 4.24 -1.58 -2.59
N SER A 68 3.67 -2.68 -2.07
CA SER A 68 4.25 -4.02 -2.27
C SER A 68 3.26 -5.15 -2.03
N THR A 69 3.23 -6.14 -2.92
CA THR A 69 2.58 -7.44 -2.68
C THR A 69 3.51 -8.38 -1.92
N TYR A 70 4.72 -8.62 -2.46
CA TYR A 70 5.63 -9.65 -1.96
C TYR A 70 6.17 -9.37 -0.55
N ARG A 71 6.50 -8.11 -0.24
CA ARG A 71 7.01 -7.76 1.10
C ARG A 71 5.94 -7.95 2.18
N CYS A 72 4.67 -7.79 1.79
CA CYS A 72 3.53 -7.85 2.70
C CYS A 72 2.92 -9.24 2.86
N MET A 73 3.43 -10.28 2.17
CA MET A 73 2.93 -11.65 2.30
C MET A 73 2.92 -12.17 3.75
N LEU A 74 3.86 -11.72 4.60
CA LEU A 74 3.97 -12.13 6.01
C LEU A 74 3.46 -11.06 7.00
N ALA A 75 2.99 -9.93 6.48
CA ALA A 75 2.55 -8.77 7.25
C ALA A 75 1.23 -8.19 6.73
N ALA A 76 0.41 -8.98 6.02
CA ALA A 76 -0.86 -8.54 5.46
C ALA A 76 -1.76 -7.96 6.55
N ASN A 77 -2.08 -6.67 6.45
CA ASN A 77 -2.91 -5.90 7.40
C ASN A 77 -2.42 -5.96 8.86
N VAL A 78 -1.12 -6.19 9.09
CA VAL A 78 -0.52 -6.24 10.42
C VAL A 78 0.84 -5.56 10.45
N CYS A 79 1.27 -5.17 11.65
CA CYS A 79 2.63 -4.74 11.92
C CYS A 79 3.47 -5.90 12.47
N ARG A 80 4.69 -6.05 11.96
CA ARG A 80 5.70 -6.99 12.44
C ARG A 80 6.92 -6.22 12.88
N SER A 81 7.42 -6.52 14.06
CA SER A 81 8.65 -5.93 14.58
C SER A 81 9.74 -6.99 14.66
N MET A 82 10.95 -6.61 14.29
CA MET A 82 12.15 -7.46 14.41
C MET A 82 13.34 -6.61 14.80
N THR A 83 14.36 -7.23 15.37
CA THR A 83 15.65 -6.57 15.63
C THR A 83 16.66 -7.01 14.58
N PHE A 84 17.19 -6.08 13.81
CA PHE A 84 18.22 -6.35 12.81
C PHE A 84 19.52 -5.64 13.21
N GLN A 85 20.59 -6.40 13.45
CA GLN A 85 21.89 -5.86 13.90
C GLN A 85 21.77 -4.95 15.14
N GLY A 86 20.89 -5.29 16.08
CA GLY A 86 20.63 -4.49 17.29
C GLY A 86 19.70 -3.28 17.08
N VAL A 87 19.25 -3.02 15.86
CA VAL A 87 18.32 -1.93 15.53
C VAL A 87 16.88 -2.46 15.50
N PRO A 88 15.94 -1.89 16.27
CA PRO A 88 14.54 -2.23 16.17
C PRO A 88 13.96 -1.74 14.84
N VAL A 89 13.31 -2.64 14.11
CA VAL A 89 12.65 -2.39 12.84
C VAL A 89 11.18 -2.75 13.00
N SER A 90 10.29 -1.84 12.61
CA SER A 90 8.86 -2.08 12.46
C SER A 90 8.49 -2.08 10.99
N PHE A 91 7.72 -3.08 10.55
CA PHE A 91 7.23 -3.21 9.19
C PHE A 91 5.72 -3.49 9.22
N CYS A 92 4.94 -2.54 8.74
CA CYS A 92 3.48 -2.61 8.69
C CYS A 92 3.02 -2.66 7.24
N CYS A 93 1.99 -3.47 6.96
CA CYS A 93 1.26 -3.38 5.70
C CYS A 93 -0.24 -3.22 5.94
N CYS A 94 -0.92 -2.62 4.98
CA CYS A 94 -2.36 -2.43 4.96
C CYS A 94 -2.87 -2.34 3.50
N ASN A 95 -4.09 -2.79 3.23
CA ASN A 95 -4.73 -2.63 1.92
C ASN A 95 -6.24 -2.36 1.98
N GLU A 96 -6.73 -1.90 3.14
CA GLU A 96 -8.16 -1.75 3.41
C GLU A 96 -8.76 -0.50 2.77
N HIS A 97 -7.96 0.55 2.58
CA HIS A 97 -8.34 1.82 1.97
C HIS A 97 -7.09 2.60 1.52
N ASP A 98 -7.27 3.59 0.64
CA ASP A 98 -6.19 4.48 0.20
C ASP A 98 -5.47 5.15 1.37
N LEU A 99 -4.16 5.35 1.20
CA LEU A 99 -3.26 6.08 2.10
C LEU A 99 -3.20 5.49 3.51
N CYS A 100 -3.54 4.20 3.68
CA CYS A 100 -3.58 3.53 4.99
C CYS A 100 -2.19 3.42 5.66
N ASN A 101 -1.10 3.60 4.92
CA ASN A 101 0.28 3.53 5.44
C ASN A 101 0.80 4.86 6.00
N TYR A 102 -0.10 5.77 6.38
CA TYR A 102 0.24 6.95 7.17
C TYR A 102 1.04 6.52 8.40
N SER A 103 2.06 7.31 8.74
CA SER A 103 2.91 7.05 9.89
C SER A 103 2.08 7.14 11.17
N ARG A 104 1.64 6.00 11.71
CA ARG A 104 1.16 5.91 13.09
C ARG A 104 2.35 6.18 14.01
N GLU A 105 2.53 7.44 14.37
CA GLU A 105 3.35 7.84 15.52
C GLU A 105 2.75 7.30 16.82
#